data_AF-A0A1J4YGJ4-F1
#
_entry.id   AF-A0A1J4YGJ4-F1
#
_cell.length_a   1.000
_cell.length_b   1.000
_cell.length_c   1.000
_cell.angle_alpha   90.00
_cell.angle_beta   90.00
_cell.angle_gamma   90.00
#
_symmetry.space_group_name_H-M   'P 1'
#
loop_
_entity.id
_entity.type
_entity.pdbx_description
1 polymer ?
#
loop_
_entity_poly.entity_id
_entity_poly.type
_entity_poly.pdbx_seq_one_letter_code
_entity_poly.pdbx_strand_id
1 'polypeptide(L)'
;MGKIFRNLLLFMVLLALLLFVAPQLIPSDVLKRVVEEQITRVTGMSVEVAQVSIRLLPSVQVYVTDMQLGKTADQTPMLHAGSANASLELMPLLSGELQLNGLDLKMLAIQIPQYNGSGGRLLHISRITGLLHLDLTRARLKKANAELYGGEVNLDAELRRAGNGSVVITGRAKGHAVQVDRLLADLGSHDQLSGALSAELDLTAGGTSAIELLQGLQIDGPVRMRSGKLMLNGITAGYDLIRFNLQTRGMNHRLSSLEAFSPLINATGDILITGNYRLSGRVKAAGMPGLAGEALVAGTIEQPQLIPVAAPASPGMGLNPAY
;
A
#
# COMPACT_ATOMS: atom_id res chain seq x y z
N MET A 1 -17.27 -50.12 32.11
CA MET A 1 -17.01 -48.80 31.47
C MET A 1 -16.62 -47.67 32.42
N GLY A 2 -16.95 -47.67 33.72
CA GLY A 2 -16.75 -46.49 34.59
C GLY A 2 -15.30 -46.06 34.89
N LYS A 3 -14.31 -46.96 34.92
CA LYS A 3 -12.91 -46.60 35.28
C LYS A 3 -12.18 -45.86 34.16
N ILE A 4 -12.39 -46.25 32.90
CA ILE A 4 -11.76 -45.62 31.72
C ILE A 4 -12.31 -44.19 31.56
N PHE A 5 -13.63 -44.02 31.66
CA PHE A 5 -14.24 -42.69 31.56
C PHE A 5 -13.78 -41.74 32.68
N ARG A 6 -13.66 -42.23 33.92
CA ARG A 6 -13.16 -41.42 35.04
C ARG A 6 -11.71 -40.97 34.84
N ASN A 7 -10.83 -41.86 34.35
CA ASN A 7 -9.44 -41.52 34.08
C ASN A 7 -9.32 -40.55 32.90
N LEU A 8 -10.14 -40.70 31.86
CA LEU A 8 -10.22 -39.76 30.75
C LEU A 8 -10.66 -38.36 31.22
N LEU A 9 -11.67 -38.29 32.09
CA LEU A 9 -12.17 -37.03 32.64
C LEU A 9 -11.14 -36.35 33.55
N LEU A 10 -10.47 -37.12 34.42
CA LEU A 10 -9.37 -36.61 35.25
C LEU A 10 -8.20 -36.10 34.39
N PHE A 11 -7.86 -36.82 33.32
CA PHE A 11 -6.82 -36.38 32.38
C PHE A 11 -7.21 -35.07 31.67
N MET A 12 -8.46 -34.96 31.22
CA MET A 12 -9.01 -33.73 30.62
C MET A 12 -8.95 -32.55 31.59
N VAL A 13 -9.35 -32.74 32.86
CA VAL A 13 -9.31 -31.69 33.89
C VAL A 13 -7.86 -31.29 34.20
N LEU A 14 -6.95 -32.26 34.34
CA LEU A 14 -5.52 -31.99 34.56
C LEU A 14 -4.90 -31.25 33.38
N LEU A 15 -5.22 -31.65 32.15
CA LEU A 15 -4.76 -30.99 30.92
C LEU A 15 -5.31 -29.56 30.83
N ALA A 16 -6.60 -29.36 31.15
CA ALA A 16 -7.21 -28.04 31.19
C ALA A 16 -6.56 -27.15 32.27
N LEU A 17 -6.27 -27.70 33.46
CA LEU A 17 -5.56 -26.99 34.53
C LEU A 17 -4.14 -26.62 34.08
N LEU A 18 -3.42 -27.55 33.46
CA LEU A 18 -2.08 -27.30 32.93
C LEU A 18 -2.09 -26.21 31.85
N LEU A 19 -3.04 -26.26 30.92
CA LEU A 19 -3.22 -25.23 29.89
C LEU A 19 -3.61 -23.86 30.47
N PHE A 20 -4.27 -23.83 31.63
CA PHE A 20 -4.66 -22.59 32.31
C PHE A 20 -3.49 -21.98 33.10
N VAL A 21 -2.67 -22.80 33.74
CA VAL A 21 -1.54 -22.35 34.58
C VAL A 21 -0.28 -22.07 33.77
N ALA A 22 -0.02 -22.85 32.71
CA ALA A 22 1.19 -22.73 31.89
C ALA A 22 1.46 -21.30 31.37
N PRO A 23 0.47 -20.53 30.87
CA PRO A 23 0.70 -19.15 30.43
C PRO A 23 1.21 -18.22 31.52
N GLN A 24 0.87 -18.46 32.80
CA GLN A 24 1.32 -17.63 33.92
C GLN A 24 2.76 -17.93 34.34
N LEU A 25 3.31 -19.09 33.96
CA LEU A 25 4.65 -19.52 34.36
C LEU A 25 5.73 -19.10 33.36
N ILE A 26 5.37 -18.64 32.16
CA ILE A 26 6.35 -18.22 31.14
C ILE A 26 6.54 -16.71 31.25
N PRO A 27 7.73 -16.22 31.68
CA PRO A 27 7.98 -14.78 31.76
C PRO A 27 7.85 -14.13 30.38
N SER A 28 7.18 -12.97 30.32
CA SER A 28 6.94 -12.27 29.05
C SER A 28 8.24 -11.92 28.30
N ASP A 29 9.36 -11.73 29.01
CA ASP A 29 10.68 -11.46 28.43
C ASP A 29 11.24 -12.65 27.63
N VAL A 30 10.87 -13.88 27.99
CA VAL A 30 11.30 -15.08 27.24
C VAL A 30 10.51 -15.16 25.94
N LEU A 31 9.19 -14.96 25.99
CA LEU A 31 8.34 -14.91 24.80
C LEU A 31 8.75 -13.80 23.85
N LYS A 32 9.00 -12.60 24.38
CA LYS A 32 9.51 -11.45 23.64
C LYS A 32 10.78 -11.81 22.86
N ARG A 33 11.79 -12.34 23.54
CA ARG A 33 13.06 -12.74 22.90
C ARG A 33 12.85 -13.78 21.81
N VAL A 34 12.00 -14.78 22.03
CA VAL A 34 11.70 -15.81 21.03
C VAL A 34 11.01 -15.18 19.81
N VAL A 35 10.03 -14.30 20.02
CA VAL A 35 9.32 -13.62 18.92
C VAL A 35 10.28 -12.72 18.13
N GLU A 36 11.08 -11.90 18.80
CA GLU A 36 12.07 -11.02 18.17
C GLU A 36 13.10 -11.82 17.36
N GLU A 37 13.63 -12.91 17.93
CA GLU A 37 14.62 -13.76 17.26
C GLU A 37 14.02 -14.48 16.04
N GLN A 38 12.82 -15.04 16.16
CA GLN A 38 12.17 -15.74 15.04
C GLN A 38 11.81 -14.79 13.90
N ILE A 39 11.25 -13.62 14.20
CA ILE A 39 10.93 -12.62 13.16
C ILE A 39 12.22 -12.09 12.55
N THR A 40 13.27 -11.82 13.35
CA THR A 40 14.58 -11.39 12.82
C THR A 40 15.19 -12.44 11.89
N ARG A 41 15.10 -13.72 12.26
CA ARG A 41 15.59 -14.84 11.45
C ARG A 41 14.86 -14.97 10.11
N VAL A 42 13.54 -14.78 10.11
CA VAL A 42 12.71 -14.90 8.90
C VAL A 42 12.82 -13.67 8.00
N THR A 43 12.83 -12.47 8.59
CA THR A 43 12.80 -11.21 7.84
C THR A 43 14.18 -10.67 7.49
N GLY A 44 15.22 -11.09 8.22
CA GLY A 44 16.55 -10.49 8.16
C GLY A 44 16.64 -9.09 8.76
N MET A 45 15.58 -8.61 9.42
CA MET A 45 15.51 -7.26 10.01
C MET A 45 15.42 -7.36 11.53
N SER A 46 16.11 -6.47 12.24
CA SER A 46 16.00 -6.40 13.70
C SER A 46 14.56 -6.07 14.11
N VAL A 47 14.01 -6.84 15.05
CA VAL A 47 12.67 -6.61 15.59
C VAL A 47 12.79 -6.26 17.07
N GLU A 48 12.09 -5.22 17.48
CA GLU A 48 11.95 -4.83 18.88
C GLU A 48 10.47 -4.77 19.23
N VAL A 49 10.12 -5.31 20.40
CA VAL A 49 8.74 -5.38 20.87
C VAL A 49 8.67 -4.90 22.32
N ALA A 50 7.74 -4.03 22.68
CA ALA A 50 7.58 -3.66 24.09
C ALA A 50 7.00 -4.81 24.92
N GLN A 51 5.88 -5.41 24.47
CA GLN A 51 5.17 -6.44 25.22
C GLN A 51 4.62 -7.54 24.31
N VAL A 52 4.73 -8.80 24.75
CA VAL A 52 4.10 -9.97 24.13
C VAL A 52 3.20 -10.67 25.15
N SER A 53 1.99 -11.02 24.73
CA SER A 53 1.12 -11.93 25.48
C SER A 53 0.50 -12.98 24.58
N ILE A 54 0.26 -14.16 25.15
CA ILE A 54 -0.31 -15.31 24.43
C ILE A 54 -1.59 -15.72 25.14
N ARG A 55 -2.64 -15.94 24.37
CA ARG A 55 -3.88 -16.55 24.82
C ARG A 55 -4.04 -17.89 24.12
N LEU A 56 -4.16 -18.98 24.85
CA LEU A 56 -4.20 -20.33 24.25
C LEU A 56 -5.60 -20.80 23.86
N LEU A 57 -6.64 -20.27 24.51
CA LEU A 57 -8.02 -20.75 24.36
C LEU A 57 -9.02 -19.62 24.06
N PRO A 58 -10.02 -19.86 23.19
CA PRO A 58 -10.30 -21.10 22.45
C PRO A 58 -9.40 -21.35 21.23
N SER A 59 -8.71 -20.33 20.73
CA SER A 59 -7.65 -20.43 19.72
C SER A 59 -6.37 -19.79 20.26
N VAL A 60 -5.23 -20.19 19.70
CA VAL A 60 -3.94 -19.59 20.07
C VAL A 60 -3.84 -18.22 19.43
N GLN A 61 -3.69 -17.19 20.24
CA GLN A 61 -3.58 -15.80 19.81
C GLN A 61 -2.31 -15.21 20.40
N VAL A 62 -1.57 -14.48 19.58
CA VAL A 62 -0.38 -13.75 19.98
C VAL A 62 -0.67 -12.27 19.84
N TYR A 63 -0.58 -11.56 20.96
CA TYR A 63 -0.75 -10.13 21.04
C TYR A 63 0.60 -9.48 21.29
N VAL A 64 0.94 -8.53 20.42
CA VAL A 64 2.18 -7.76 20.47
C VAL A 64 1.83 -6.29 20.59
N THR A 65 2.47 -5.59 21.50
CA THR A 65 2.30 -4.13 21.68
C THR A 65 3.60 -3.43 21.35
N ASP A 66 3.50 -2.33 20.62
CA ASP A 66 4.61 -1.47 20.22
C ASP A 66 5.72 -2.27 19.54
N MET A 67 5.40 -2.77 18.35
CA MET A 67 6.33 -3.52 17.50
C MET A 67 7.09 -2.54 16.59
N GLN A 68 8.41 -2.65 16.58
CA GLN A 68 9.30 -1.91 15.70
C GLN A 68 10.10 -2.92 14.86
N LEU A 69 10.17 -2.70 13.56
CA LEU A 69 10.81 -3.59 12.61
C LEU A 69 11.77 -2.80 11.72
N GLY A 70 13.03 -3.26 11.70
CA GLY A 70 14.13 -2.62 10.98
C GLY A 70 14.54 -1.29 11.59
N LYS A 71 15.80 -0.90 11.43
CA LYS A 71 16.30 0.43 11.78
C LYS A 71 17.01 1.02 10.57
N THR A 72 16.76 2.29 10.28
CA THR A 72 17.51 3.04 9.28
C THR A 72 18.91 3.39 9.80
N ALA A 73 19.74 4.01 8.95
CA ALA A 73 21.05 4.54 9.37
C ALA A 73 20.92 5.52 10.56
N ASP A 74 19.80 6.24 10.65
CA ASP A 74 19.50 7.22 11.70
C ASP A 74 18.82 6.59 12.93
N GLN A 75 18.84 5.26 13.06
CA GLN A 75 18.19 4.49 14.13
C GLN A 75 16.66 4.65 14.20
N THR A 76 16.02 5.21 13.16
CA THR A 76 14.56 5.30 13.12
C THR A 76 13.96 3.96 12.67
N PRO A 77 12.88 3.49 13.29
CA PRO A 77 12.25 2.23 12.89
C PRO A 77 11.68 2.34 11.48
N MET A 78 11.94 1.34 10.63
CA MET A 78 11.42 1.32 9.25
C MET A 78 9.92 1.03 9.21
N LEU A 79 9.45 0.20 10.14
CA LEU A 79 8.04 -0.09 10.35
C LEU A 79 7.76 -0.07 11.83
N HIS A 80 6.68 0.61 12.21
CA HIS A 80 6.19 0.66 13.57
C HIS A 80 4.72 0.27 13.60
N ALA A 81 4.32 -0.61 14.50
CA ALA A 81 2.93 -0.98 14.70
C ALA A 81 2.60 -0.85 16.19
N GLY A 82 1.65 0.02 16.53
CA GLY A 82 1.25 0.23 17.91
C GLY A 82 0.70 -1.04 18.58
N SER A 83 -0.01 -1.89 17.83
CA SER A 83 -0.33 -3.24 18.28
C SER A 83 -0.51 -4.19 17.11
N ALA A 84 -0.18 -5.46 17.31
CA ALA A 84 -0.44 -6.56 16.39
C ALA A 84 -1.10 -7.72 17.12
N ASN A 85 -2.19 -8.25 16.57
CA ASN A 85 -2.83 -9.47 17.03
C ASN A 85 -2.84 -10.49 15.90
N ALA A 86 -2.41 -11.70 16.20
CA ALA A 86 -2.31 -12.81 15.28
C ALA A 86 -3.02 -14.03 15.88
N SER A 87 -4.04 -14.55 15.19
CA SER A 87 -4.77 -15.76 15.58
C SER A 87 -4.30 -16.95 14.75
N LEU A 88 -3.79 -17.98 15.42
CA LEU A 88 -3.22 -19.19 14.83
C LEU A 88 -4.22 -20.35 14.91
N GLU A 89 -4.29 -21.14 13.84
CA GLU A 89 -5.03 -22.40 13.87
C GLU A 89 -4.18 -23.54 14.45
N LEU A 90 -4.75 -24.29 15.39
CA LEU A 90 -4.05 -25.40 16.03
C LEU A 90 -3.87 -26.61 15.11
N MET A 91 -4.87 -26.93 14.28
CA MET A 91 -4.82 -28.14 13.45
C MET A 91 -3.71 -28.10 12.39
N PRO A 92 -3.56 -27.02 11.60
CA PRO A 92 -2.44 -26.89 10.65
C PRO A 92 -1.07 -26.90 11.33
N LEU A 93 -0.96 -26.35 12.55
CA LEU A 93 0.30 -26.38 13.31
C LEU A 93 0.76 -27.81 13.61
N LEU A 94 -0.17 -28.73 13.86
CA LEU A 94 0.15 -30.15 14.06
C LEU A 94 0.64 -30.84 12.78
N SER A 95 0.29 -30.31 11.59
CA SER A 95 0.81 -30.76 10.30
C SER A 95 2.06 -30.00 9.84
N GLY A 96 2.58 -29.07 10.66
CA GLY A 96 3.75 -28.24 10.32
C GLY A 96 3.44 -27.06 9.39
N GLU A 97 2.17 -26.73 9.19
CA GLU A 97 1.71 -25.58 8.41
C GLU A 97 1.35 -24.41 9.35
N LEU A 98 1.72 -23.19 8.97
CA LEU A 98 1.41 -21.99 9.76
C LEU A 98 0.26 -21.23 9.10
N GLN A 99 -0.95 -21.37 9.65
CA GLN A 99 -2.14 -20.67 9.17
C GLN A 99 -2.63 -19.64 10.20
N LEU A 100 -2.72 -18.39 9.76
CA LEU A 100 -3.26 -17.28 10.54
C LEU A 100 -4.70 -16.99 10.10
N ASN A 101 -5.65 -17.26 10.99
CA ASN A 101 -7.07 -16.98 10.80
C ASN A 101 -7.46 -15.52 11.01
N GLY A 102 -6.53 -14.71 11.49
CA GLY A 102 -6.75 -13.29 11.67
C GLY A 102 -5.44 -12.61 12.00
N LEU A 103 -5.10 -11.63 11.20
CA LEU A 103 -4.12 -10.61 11.48
C LEU A 103 -4.88 -9.31 11.75
N ASP A 104 -4.58 -8.61 12.84
CA ASP A 104 -5.11 -7.26 13.14
C ASP A 104 -3.94 -6.38 13.60
N LEU A 105 -3.48 -5.51 12.71
CA LEU A 105 -2.45 -4.51 12.97
C LEU A 105 -3.13 -3.16 13.18
N LYS A 106 -2.71 -2.40 14.19
CA LYS A 106 -3.24 -1.05 14.47
C LYS A 106 -2.11 -0.06 14.57
N MET A 107 -2.39 1.17 14.13
CA MET A 107 -1.46 2.30 14.15
C MET A 107 -0.13 1.91 13.50
N LEU A 108 -0.21 1.46 12.25
CA LEU A 108 0.94 1.08 11.47
C LEU A 108 1.53 2.35 10.82
N ALA A 109 2.82 2.53 10.99
CA ALA A 109 3.62 3.60 10.43
C ALA A 109 4.75 2.97 9.60
N ILE A 110 4.81 3.28 8.32
CA ILE A 110 5.84 2.74 7.42
C ILE A 110 6.73 3.88 6.97
N GLN A 111 8.03 3.77 7.23
CA GLN A 111 9.03 4.71 6.74
C GLN A 111 9.43 4.34 5.30
N ILE A 112 9.05 5.19 4.36
CA ILE A 112 9.42 5.09 2.96
C ILE A 112 10.80 5.75 2.79
N PRO A 113 11.83 5.00 2.35
CA PRO A 113 13.14 5.59 2.09
C PRO A 113 13.01 6.57 0.91
N GLN A 114 13.52 7.80 1.11
CA GLN A 114 13.63 8.75 0.00
C GLN A 114 14.93 8.50 -0.77
N TYR A 115 14.85 8.59 -2.09
CA TYR A 115 16.01 8.41 -2.97
C TYR A 115 17.11 9.47 -2.75
N ASN A 116 16.74 10.67 -2.29
CA ASN A 116 17.64 11.81 -2.12
C ASN A 116 18.25 11.94 -0.70
N GLY A 117 18.01 10.98 0.20
CA GLY A 117 18.57 10.98 1.56
C GLY A 117 17.99 12.04 2.51
N SER A 118 17.02 12.87 2.11
CA SER A 118 16.25 13.66 3.08
C SER A 118 15.30 12.72 3.83
N GLY A 119 15.31 12.78 5.17
CA GLY A 119 14.64 11.85 6.10
C GLY A 119 13.40 11.13 5.55
N GLY A 120 13.32 9.82 5.81
CA GLY A 120 12.26 8.96 5.28
C GLY A 120 10.86 9.50 5.60
N ARG A 121 9.95 9.38 4.63
CA ARG A 121 8.54 9.79 4.77
C ARG A 121 7.79 8.73 5.53
N LEU A 122 6.84 9.12 6.37
CA LEU A 122 6.11 8.16 7.20
C LEU A 122 4.68 8.06 6.70
N LEU A 123 4.31 6.86 6.23
CA LEU A 123 2.97 6.54 5.77
C LEU A 123 2.17 5.96 6.94
N HIS A 124 1.06 6.61 7.29
CA HIS A 124 0.17 6.11 8.33
C HIS A 124 -0.92 5.20 7.78
N ILE A 125 -1.10 4.04 8.41
CA ILE A 125 -2.18 3.10 8.17
C ILE A 125 -2.84 2.82 9.51
N SER A 126 -4.12 3.20 9.64
CA SER A 126 -4.83 3.17 10.92
C SER A 126 -5.01 1.73 11.41
N ARG A 127 -5.38 0.85 10.49
CA ARG A 127 -5.65 -0.56 10.77
C ARG A 127 -5.42 -1.41 9.54
N ILE A 128 -4.94 -2.64 9.72
CA ILE A 128 -4.95 -3.69 8.72
C ILE A 128 -5.51 -4.96 9.35
N THR A 129 -6.55 -5.52 8.74
CA THR A 129 -7.06 -6.85 9.09
C THR A 129 -6.90 -7.80 7.91
N GLY A 130 -6.77 -9.11 8.12
CA GLY A 130 -6.69 -10.06 7.01
C GLY A 130 -6.38 -11.50 7.41
N LEU A 131 -6.36 -12.40 6.41
CA LEU A 131 -5.99 -13.80 6.56
C LEU A 131 -4.61 -14.03 5.94
N LEU A 132 -3.69 -14.66 6.67
CA LEU A 132 -2.32 -14.90 6.19
C LEU A 132 -2.02 -16.40 6.24
N HIS A 133 -1.73 -16.98 5.07
CA HIS A 133 -1.35 -18.38 4.93
C HIS A 133 0.14 -18.44 4.61
N LEU A 134 0.93 -19.15 5.43
CA LEU A 134 2.37 -19.27 5.27
C LEU A 134 2.76 -20.73 5.06
N ASP A 135 3.45 -21.01 3.96
CA ASP A 135 4.15 -22.27 3.69
C ASP A 135 5.65 -22.01 3.43
N LEU A 136 6.44 -23.07 3.25
CA LEU A 136 7.91 -22.97 3.08
C LEU A 136 8.34 -22.12 1.88
N THR A 137 7.47 -21.96 0.88
CA THR A 137 7.77 -21.33 -0.41
C THR A 137 6.85 -20.16 -0.74
N ARG A 138 5.76 -19.98 0.01
CA ARG A 138 4.71 -19.01 -0.30
C ARG A 138 4.15 -18.37 0.95
N ALA A 139 3.87 -17.08 0.85
CA ALA A 139 3.10 -16.33 1.82
C ALA A 139 1.91 -15.69 1.08
N ARG A 140 0.68 -15.98 1.51
CA ARG A 140 -0.52 -15.49 0.86
C ARG A 140 -1.41 -14.72 1.83
N LEU A 141 -1.58 -13.44 1.55
CA LEU A 141 -2.50 -12.56 2.23
C LEU A 141 -3.83 -12.55 1.46
N LYS A 142 -4.93 -12.89 2.12
CA LYS A 142 -6.27 -12.87 1.54
C LYS A 142 -7.20 -11.97 2.32
N LYS A 143 -8.09 -11.30 1.60
CA LYS A 143 -9.15 -10.46 2.18
C LYS A 143 -8.57 -9.47 3.18
N ALA A 144 -7.39 -8.93 2.91
CA ALA A 144 -6.85 -7.90 3.78
C ALA A 144 -7.66 -6.63 3.57
N ASN A 145 -8.07 -5.98 4.65
CA ASN A 145 -8.72 -4.69 4.62
C ASN A 145 -7.90 -3.73 5.46
N ALA A 146 -7.53 -2.60 4.87
CA ALA A 146 -6.75 -1.56 5.49
C ALA A 146 -7.53 -0.25 5.52
N GLU A 147 -7.48 0.45 6.65
CA GLU A 147 -8.04 1.79 6.81
C GLU A 147 -6.90 2.81 6.69
N LEU A 148 -6.90 3.62 5.64
CA LEU A 148 -5.90 4.67 5.45
C LEU A 148 -6.54 5.98 4.98
N TYR A 149 -6.15 7.07 5.65
CA TYR A 149 -6.59 8.43 5.35
C TYR A 149 -8.12 8.59 5.21
N GLY A 150 -8.88 7.92 6.08
CA GLY A 150 -10.34 7.94 6.08
C GLY A 150 -11.02 7.12 4.98
N GLY A 151 -10.24 6.44 4.12
CA GLY A 151 -10.72 5.49 3.14
C GLY A 151 -10.39 4.04 3.51
N GLU A 152 -10.84 3.12 2.66
CA GLU A 152 -10.62 1.68 2.81
C GLU A 152 -9.83 1.12 1.62
N VAL A 153 -8.93 0.17 1.89
CA VAL A 153 -8.19 -0.57 0.86
C VAL A 153 -8.31 -2.06 1.11
N ASN A 154 -8.90 -2.76 0.16
CA ASN A 154 -8.93 -4.22 0.15
C ASN A 154 -7.72 -4.74 -0.63
N LEU A 155 -7.01 -5.73 -0.09
CA LEU A 155 -5.77 -6.27 -0.63
C LEU A 155 -5.82 -7.81 -0.63
N ASP A 156 -5.48 -8.40 -1.77
CA ASP A 156 -5.07 -9.78 -1.88
C ASP A 156 -3.65 -9.81 -2.42
N ALA A 157 -2.74 -10.53 -1.78
CA ALA A 157 -1.34 -10.61 -2.20
C ALA A 157 -0.78 -12.03 -2.02
N GLU A 158 0.13 -12.42 -2.90
CA GLU A 158 0.86 -13.68 -2.84
C GLU A 158 2.34 -13.40 -3.10
N LEU A 159 3.18 -13.78 -2.15
CA LEU A 159 4.62 -13.82 -2.28
C LEU A 159 5.02 -15.26 -2.52
N ARG A 160 5.82 -15.50 -3.55
CA ARG A 160 6.38 -16.82 -3.89
C ARG A 160 7.89 -16.73 -3.98
N ARG A 161 8.58 -17.64 -3.32
CA ARG A 161 10.02 -17.82 -3.46
C ARG A 161 10.31 -18.80 -4.60
N ALA A 162 11.09 -18.39 -5.57
CA ALA A 162 11.60 -19.25 -6.62
C ALA A 162 12.89 -19.96 -6.18
N GLY A 163 13.20 -21.10 -6.81
CA GLY A 163 14.33 -21.95 -6.42
C GLY A 163 15.71 -21.31 -6.60
N ASN A 164 15.82 -20.23 -7.39
CA ASN A 164 17.03 -19.43 -7.57
C ASN A 164 17.19 -18.32 -6.50
N GLY A 165 16.34 -18.31 -5.46
CA GLY A 165 16.33 -17.29 -4.42
C GLY A 165 15.56 -16.01 -4.78
N SER A 166 15.08 -15.87 -6.02
CA SER A 166 14.22 -14.74 -6.38
C SER A 166 12.86 -14.83 -5.69
N VAL A 167 12.27 -13.67 -5.44
CA VAL A 167 10.93 -13.52 -4.87
C VAL A 167 10.05 -12.90 -5.95
N VAL A 168 8.86 -13.45 -6.13
CA VAL A 168 7.81 -12.88 -6.97
C VAL A 168 6.64 -12.53 -6.08
N ILE A 169 6.19 -11.28 -6.15
CA ILE A 169 5.03 -10.77 -5.44
C ILE A 169 3.96 -10.48 -6.49
N THR A 170 2.77 -11.04 -6.31
CA THR A 170 1.58 -10.67 -7.09
C THR A 170 0.50 -10.20 -6.15
N GLY A 171 -0.37 -9.31 -6.61
CA GLY A 171 -1.47 -8.85 -5.77
C GLY A 171 -2.49 -8.02 -6.52
N ARG A 172 -3.60 -7.76 -5.84
CA ARG A 172 -4.68 -6.87 -6.26
C ARG A 172 -5.08 -6.00 -5.10
N ALA A 173 -5.10 -4.69 -5.32
CA ALA A 173 -5.53 -3.69 -4.36
C ALA A 173 -6.76 -2.94 -4.88
N LYS A 174 -7.79 -2.79 -4.04
CA LYS A 174 -8.98 -1.99 -4.32
C LYS A 174 -9.13 -0.92 -3.26
N GLY A 175 -8.84 0.33 -3.61
CA GLY A 175 -9.02 1.48 -2.74
C GLY A 175 -10.34 2.18 -2.99
N HIS A 176 -10.98 2.61 -1.90
CA HIS A 176 -12.21 3.39 -1.92
C HIS A 176 -12.10 4.62 -1.02
N ALA A 177 -12.40 5.79 -1.60
CA ALA A 177 -12.47 7.09 -0.93
C ALA A 177 -11.25 7.47 -0.05
N VAL A 178 -10.04 7.10 -0.45
CA VAL A 178 -8.80 7.50 0.25
C VAL A 178 -8.54 8.99 0.05
N GLN A 179 -8.34 9.75 1.13
CA GLN A 179 -8.12 11.20 1.04
C GLN A 179 -6.73 11.53 0.49
N VAL A 180 -6.70 12.13 -0.71
CA VAL A 180 -5.46 12.40 -1.45
C VAL A 180 -4.58 13.43 -0.74
N ASP A 181 -5.17 14.47 -0.18
CA ASP A 181 -4.46 15.54 0.52
C ASP A 181 -3.66 15.01 1.71
N ARG A 182 -4.26 14.15 2.54
CA ARG A 182 -3.56 13.54 3.68
C ARG A 182 -2.48 12.56 3.24
N LEU A 183 -2.77 11.76 2.21
CA LEU A 183 -1.77 10.85 1.63
C LEU A 183 -0.57 11.64 1.08
N LEU A 184 -0.81 12.73 0.38
CA LEU A 184 0.24 13.57 -0.19
C LEU A 184 1.04 14.31 0.89
N ALA A 185 0.39 14.75 1.97
CA ALA A 185 1.06 15.37 3.12
C ALA A 185 2.07 14.41 3.78
N ASP A 186 1.68 13.15 4.01
CA ASP A 186 2.59 12.11 4.55
C ASP A 186 3.71 11.78 3.54
N LEU A 187 3.39 11.84 2.25
CA LEU A 187 4.37 11.75 1.19
C LEU A 187 5.13 13.06 0.94
N GLY A 188 5.08 14.06 1.82
CA GLY A 188 5.86 15.30 1.69
C GLY A 188 5.62 16.10 0.40
N SER A 189 4.50 15.87 -0.28
CA SER A 189 4.03 16.68 -1.39
C SER A 189 3.14 17.78 -0.84
N HIS A 190 3.30 18.99 -1.39
CA HIS A 190 2.49 20.16 -1.02
C HIS A 190 1.03 19.99 -1.49
N ASP A 191 0.13 20.84 -1.00
CA ASP A 191 -1.34 20.89 -1.21
C ASP A 191 -1.79 21.11 -2.67
N GLN A 192 -1.09 20.54 -3.64
CA GLN A 192 -1.35 20.68 -5.07
C GLN A 192 -2.59 19.92 -5.52
N LEU A 193 -2.97 18.86 -4.81
CA LEU A 193 -4.09 18.00 -5.20
C LEU A 193 -4.82 17.49 -3.96
N SER A 194 -6.14 17.60 -3.96
CA SER A 194 -7.01 17.04 -2.93
C SER A 194 -8.19 16.31 -3.57
N GLY A 195 -8.92 15.52 -2.78
CA GLY A 195 -10.09 14.78 -3.24
C GLY A 195 -10.13 13.35 -2.69
N ALA A 196 -11.15 12.60 -3.09
CA ALA A 196 -11.32 11.20 -2.71
C ALA A 196 -10.85 10.26 -3.84
N LEU A 197 -9.75 9.53 -3.60
CA LEU A 197 -9.18 8.54 -4.51
C LEU A 197 -9.91 7.20 -4.40
N SER A 198 -10.21 6.59 -5.53
CA SER A 198 -10.60 5.18 -5.64
C SER A 198 -9.83 4.54 -6.78
N ALA A 199 -9.33 3.33 -6.58
CA ALA A 199 -8.52 2.64 -7.57
C ALA A 199 -8.72 1.12 -7.47
N GLU A 200 -8.57 0.43 -8.60
CA GLU A 200 -8.42 -1.03 -8.64
C GLU A 200 -7.12 -1.32 -9.37
N LEU A 201 -6.13 -1.83 -8.66
CA LEU A 201 -4.75 -1.98 -9.13
C LEU A 201 -4.34 -3.45 -9.05
N ASP A 202 -3.85 -4.00 -10.16
CA ASP A 202 -3.12 -5.25 -10.18
C ASP A 202 -1.63 -4.94 -10.02
N LEU A 203 -0.94 -5.68 -9.15
CA LEU A 203 0.46 -5.47 -8.79
C LEU A 203 1.26 -6.74 -9.08
N THR A 204 2.42 -6.58 -9.69
CA THR A 204 3.43 -7.65 -9.78
C THR A 204 4.81 -7.08 -9.52
N ALA A 205 5.67 -7.80 -8.81
CA ALA A 205 7.07 -7.41 -8.61
C ALA A 205 7.93 -8.68 -8.56
N GLY A 206 9.16 -8.59 -9.03
CA GLY A 206 10.07 -9.73 -9.04
C GLY A 206 11.52 -9.30 -8.87
N GLY A 207 12.28 -10.00 -8.04
CA GLY A 207 13.68 -9.68 -7.79
C GLY A 207 14.32 -10.56 -6.73
N THR A 208 15.65 -10.52 -6.65
CA THR A 208 16.45 -11.15 -5.59
C THR A 208 16.80 -10.19 -4.46
N SER A 209 16.59 -8.88 -4.68
CA SER A 209 16.82 -7.80 -3.71
C SER A 209 15.64 -6.82 -3.68
N ALA A 210 15.58 -5.98 -2.65
CA ALA A 210 14.57 -4.91 -2.56
C ALA A 210 14.63 -3.93 -3.75
N ILE A 211 15.84 -3.61 -4.22
CA ILE A 211 16.06 -2.73 -5.37
C ILE A 211 15.53 -3.39 -6.65
N GLU A 212 15.83 -4.66 -6.87
CA GLU A 212 15.32 -5.40 -8.04
C GLU A 212 13.80 -5.54 -7.99
N LEU A 213 13.20 -5.77 -6.82
CA LEU A 213 11.75 -5.81 -6.65
C LEU A 213 11.11 -4.46 -7.04
N LEU A 214 11.71 -3.34 -6.63
CA LEU A 214 11.24 -2.00 -7.01
C LEU A 214 11.40 -1.73 -8.52
N GLN A 215 12.52 -2.15 -9.10
CA GLN A 215 12.75 -2.01 -10.55
C GLN A 215 11.83 -2.91 -11.38
N GLY A 216 11.51 -4.10 -10.86
CA GLY A 216 10.60 -5.06 -11.45
C GLY A 216 9.14 -4.81 -11.12
N LEU A 217 8.81 -3.76 -10.36
CA LEU A 217 7.44 -3.44 -9.96
C LEU A 217 6.62 -3.04 -11.19
N GLN A 218 5.47 -3.67 -11.34
CA GLN A 218 4.45 -3.34 -12.32
C GLN A 218 3.13 -3.13 -11.61
N ILE A 219 2.47 -2.02 -11.92
CA ILE A 219 1.15 -1.69 -11.37
C ILE A 219 0.26 -1.28 -12.53
N ASP A 220 -0.91 -1.87 -12.66
CA ASP A 220 -1.86 -1.54 -13.72
C ASP A 220 -3.27 -1.43 -13.17
N GLY A 221 -4.02 -0.42 -13.62
CA GLY A 221 -5.46 -0.38 -13.37
C GLY A 221 -6.08 1.02 -13.38
N PRO A 222 -7.42 1.09 -13.35
CA PRO A 222 -8.14 2.35 -13.35
C PRO A 222 -8.00 3.08 -12.01
N VAL A 223 -7.81 4.39 -12.11
CA VAL A 223 -7.78 5.33 -10.98
C VAL A 223 -8.84 6.39 -11.20
N ARG A 224 -9.54 6.76 -10.13
CA ARG A 224 -10.55 7.81 -10.10
C ARG A 224 -10.33 8.69 -8.88
N MET A 225 -10.47 9.99 -9.05
CA MET A 225 -10.48 10.98 -7.97
C MET A 225 -11.71 11.83 -8.12
N ARG A 226 -12.40 12.11 -7.01
CA ARG A 226 -13.67 12.86 -7.02
C ARG A 226 -13.62 14.05 -6.08
N SER A 227 -14.39 15.08 -6.45
CA SER A 227 -14.74 16.20 -5.58
C SER A 227 -13.51 16.84 -4.92
N GLY A 228 -12.58 17.30 -5.75
CA GLY A 228 -11.27 17.72 -5.29
C GLY A 228 -10.88 19.12 -5.76
N LYS A 229 -9.68 19.53 -5.38
CA LYS A 229 -9.06 20.78 -5.82
C LYS A 229 -7.68 20.47 -6.40
N LEU A 230 -7.32 21.21 -7.43
CA LEU A 230 -6.01 21.22 -8.04
C LEU A 230 -5.42 22.61 -7.89
N MET A 231 -4.23 22.74 -7.32
CA MET A 231 -3.49 24.00 -7.23
C MET A 231 -2.34 23.99 -8.23
N LEU A 232 -2.40 24.89 -9.21
CA LEU A 232 -1.35 25.09 -10.21
C LEU A 232 -0.87 26.53 -10.13
N ASN A 233 0.41 26.75 -9.79
CA ASN A 233 1.02 28.08 -9.73
C ASN A 233 0.21 29.09 -8.88
N GLY A 234 -0.31 28.65 -7.73
CA GLY A 234 -1.14 29.46 -6.83
C GLY A 234 -2.60 29.61 -7.24
N ILE A 235 -3.00 29.10 -8.40
CA ILE A 235 -4.39 29.09 -8.85
C ILE A 235 -5.04 27.78 -8.41
N THR A 236 -6.08 27.87 -7.59
CA THR A 236 -6.89 26.71 -7.18
C THR A 236 -8.08 26.53 -8.12
N ALA A 237 -8.18 25.38 -8.76
CA ALA A 237 -9.32 24.96 -9.57
C ALA A 237 -10.00 23.75 -8.92
N GLY A 238 -11.32 23.80 -8.76
CA GLY A 238 -12.11 22.64 -8.35
C GLY A 238 -12.33 21.67 -9.51
N TYR A 239 -12.45 20.38 -9.21
CA TYR A 239 -12.83 19.36 -10.19
C TYR A 239 -13.85 18.39 -9.60
N ASP A 240 -14.72 17.86 -10.46
CA ASP A 240 -15.74 16.89 -10.08
C ASP A 240 -15.19 15.45 -10.17
N LEU A 241 -14.46 15.17 -11.26
CA LEU A 241 -13.91 13.85 -11.54
C LEU A 241 -12.59 13.97 -12.31
N ILE A 242 -11.55 13.30 -11.83
CA ILE A 242 -10.37 12.95 -12.61
C ILE A 242 -10.34 11.43 -12.71
N ARG A 243 -10.17 10.88 -13.91
CA ARG A 243 -9.98 9.44 -14.12
C ARG A 243 -8.88 9.18 -15.13
N PHE A 244 -8.15 8.08 -14.95
CA PHE A 244 -7.12 7.61 -15.88
C PHE A 244 -6.85 6.14 -15.63
N ASN A 245 -6.15 5.49 -16.56
CA ASN A 245 -5.53 4.19 -16.31
C ASN A 245 -4.06 4.41 -15.93
N LEU A 246 -3.67 3.89 -14.77
CA LEU A 246 -2.29 3.90 -14.32
C LEU A 246 -1.57 2.67 -14.88
N GLN A 247 -0.37 2.89 -15.43
CA GLN A 247 0.57 1.82 -15.75
C GLN A 247 1.93 2.20 -15.19
N THR A 248 2.45 1.42 -14.26
CA THR A 248 3.78 1.58 -13.67
C THR A 248 4.66 0.44 -14.16
N ARG A 249 5.88 0.76 -14.59
CA ARG A 249 6.93 -0.20 -14.96
C ARG A 249 8.24 0.28 -14.34
N GLY A 250 8.64 -0.34 -13.24
CA GLY A 250 9.70 0.13 -12.36
C GLY A 250 9.42 1.55 -11.89
N MET A 251 10.31 2.48 -12.24
CA MET A 251 10.20 3.89 -11.86
C MET A 251 9.42 4.75 -12.87
N ASN A 252 8.97 4.18 -13.99
CA ASN A 252 8.22 4.93 -14.99
C ASN A 252 6.71 4.72 -14.77
N HIS A 253 5.95 5.80 -14.83
CA HIS A 253 4.49 5.79 -14.70
C HIS A 253 3.85 6.39 -15.95
N ARG A 254 2.81 5.78 -16.46
CA ARG A 254 1.99 6.29 -17.56
C ARG A 254 0.56 6.42 -17.07
N LEU A 255 -0.01 7.59 -17.27
CA LEU A 255 -1.40 7.92 -17.02
C LEU A 255 -2.04 8.01 -18.40
N SER A 256 -2.75 6.96 -18.80
CA SER A 256 -3.41 6.91 -20.10
C SER A 256 -4.91 7.15 -19.99
N SER A 257 -5.49 7.67 -21.07
CA SER A 257 -6.92 8.02 -21.09
C SER A 257 -7.29 8.92 -19.91
N LEU A 258 -6.42 9.90 -19.62
CA LEU A 258 -6.69 10.92 -18.62
C LEU A 258 -7.94 11.68 -19.06
N GLU A 259 -8.87 11.83 -18.15
CA GLU A 259 -10.03 12.69 -18.30
C GLU A 259 -10.24 13.46 -16.99
N ALA A 260 -10.24 14.79 -17.07
CA ALA A 260 -10.51 15.68 -15.96
C ALA A 260 -11.74 16.52 -16.29
N PHE A 261 -12.75 16.43 -15.44
CA PHE A 261 -14.03 17.12 -15.57
C PHE A 261 -14.20 18.13 -14.45
N SER A 262 -14.57 19.34 -14.82
CA SER A 262 -15.01 20.40 -13.92
C SER A 262 -16.07 21.24 -14.63
N PRO A 263 -16.85 22.06 -13.91
CA PRO A 263 -17.83 22.96 -14.53
C PRO A 263 -17.23 23.95 -15.54
N LEU A 264 -15.92 24.23 -15.45
CA LEU A 264 -15.24 25.24 -16.25
C LEU A 264 -14.32 24.64 -17.34
N ILE A 265 -13.80 23.44 -17.11
CA ILE A 265 -12.75 22.82 -17.92
C ILE A 265 -13.01 21.32 -18.05
N ASN A 266 -12.97 20.83 -19.28
CA ASN A 266 -12.86 19.41 -19.61
C ASN A 266 -11.51 19.18 -20.28
N ALA A 267 -10.69 18.29 -19.75
CA ALA A 267 -9.40 17.96 -20.31
C ALA A 267 -9.24 16.46 -20.54
N THR A 268 -8.66 16.06 -21.66
CA THR A 268 -8.32 14.66 -21.95
C THR A 268 -6.89 14.52 -22.42
N GLY A 269 -6.23 13.39 -22.17
CA GLY A 269 -4.85 13.22 -22.65
C GLY A 269 -4.12 11.99 -22.15
N ASP A 270 -2.83 11.97 -22.41
CA ASP A 270 -1.90 10.95 -21.92
C ASP A 270 -0.66 11.64 -21.35
N ILE A 271 -0.21 11.18 -20.18
CA ILE A 271 0.96 11.71 -19.48
C ILE A 271 1.90 10.56 -19.14
N LEU A 272 3.18 10.72 -19.46
CA LEU A 272 4.28 9.89 -19.03
C LEU A 272 5.06 10.63 -17.94
N ILE A 273 5.37 9.90 -16.87
CA ILE A 273 6.21 10.32 -15.76
C ILE A 273 7.40 9.37 -15.75
N THR A 274 8.59 9.89 -16.01
CA THR A 274 9.81 9.07 -16.00
C THR A 274 10.37 8.93 -14.59
N GLY A 275 11.28 7.97 -14.38
CA GLY A 275 11.87 7.69 -13.04
C GLY A 275 12.63 8.83 -12.36
N ASN A 276 12.89 9.93 -13.07
CA ASN A 276 13.42 11.19 -12.54
C ASN A 276 12.33 12.27 -12.37
N TYR A 277 11.07 11.86 -12.25
CA TYR A 277 9.89 12.71 -12.03
C TYR A 277 9.66 13.78 -13.11
N ARG A 278 10.15 13.55 -14.34
CA ARG A 278 9.86 14.44 -15.47
C ARG A 278 8.56 14.04 -16.12
N LEU A 279 7.81 15.05 -16.53
CA LEU A 279 6.55 14.90 -17.22
C LEU A 279 6.75 15.05 -18.73
N SER A 280 6.07 14.21 -19.51
CA SER A 280 5.89 14.41 -20.95
C SER A 280 4.52 13.92 -21.38
N GLY A 281 3.89 14.57 -22.35
CA GLY A 281 2.55 14.14 -22.78
C GLY A 281 1.82 15.16 -23.62
N ARG A 282 0.56 14.84 -23.93
CA ARG A 282 -0.36 15.72 -24.65
C ARG A 282 -1.68 15.75 -23.91
N VAL A 283 -2.22 16.95 -23.72
CA VAL A 283 -3.53 17.16 -23.12
C VAL A 283 -4.32 18.09 -24.02
N LYS A 284 -5.57 17.75 -24.29
CA LYS A 284 -6.54 18.57 -24.99
C LYS A 284 -7.54 19.09 -23.98
N ALA A 285 -7.67 20.41 -23.89
CA ALA A 285 -8.62 21.06 -23.00
C ALA A 285 -9.72 21.78 -23.79
N ALA A 286 -10.91 21.83 -23.21
CA ALA A 286 -12.08 22.56 -23.70
C ALA A 286 -12.80 23.23 -22.52
N GLY A 287 -13.56 24.29 -22.79
CA GLY A 287 -14.38 25.00 -21.79
C GLY A 287 -13.93 26.44 -21.57
N MET A 288 -12.75 26.66 -21.01
CA MET A 288 -12.29 28.00 -20.63
C MET A 288 -11.63 28.76 -21.80
N PRO A 289 -12.04 30.01 -22.10
CA PRO A 289 -11.38 30.85 -23.10
C PRO A 289 -9.88 31.00 -22.80
N GLY A 290 -9.04 30.82 -23.81
CA GLY A 290 -7.58 30.88 -23.68
C GLY A 290 -6.89 29.58 -23.23
N LEU A 291 -7.66 28.59 -22.74
CA LEU A 291 -7.15 27.24 -22.44
C LEU A 291 -7.71 26.16 -23.39
N ALA A 292 -8.67 26.52 -24.23
CA ALA A 292 -9.19 25.62 -25.26
C ALA A 292 -8.11 25.34 -26.32
N GLY A 293 -7.85 24.06 -26.57
CA GLY A 293 -6.84 23.64 -27.53
C GLY A 293 -6.05 22.45 -27.03
N GLU A 294 -4.99 22.15 -27.75
CA GLU A 294 -4.04 21.11 -27.36
C GLU A 294 -2.81 21.76 -26.70
N ALA A 295 -2.28 21.12 -25.67
CA ALA A 295 -1.07 21.53 -24.98
C ALA A 295 -0.13 20.33 -24.78
N LEU A 296 1.17 20.56 -24.89
CA LEU A 296 2.19 19.62 -24.46
C LEU A 296 2.36 19.73 -22.94
N VAL A 297 2.42 18.58 -22.28
CA VAL A 297 2.81 18.49 -20.87
C VAL A 297 4.32 18.31 -20.82
N ALA A 298 5.00 19.13 -20.03
CA ALA A 298 6.45 19.09 -19.82
C ALA A 298 6.80 19.45 -18.36
N GLY A 299 8.09 19.48 -18.03
CA GLY A 299 8.59 19.89 -16.71
C GLY A 299 8.75 18.72 -15.74
N THR A 300 8.48 18.96 -14.46
CA THR A 300 8.55 17.96 -13.39
C THR A 300 7.22 17.87 -12.65
N ILE A 301 7.02 16.84 -11.82
CA ILE A 301 5.82 16.73 -10.97
C ILE A 301 5.66 17.97 -10.07
N GLU A 302 6.76 18.52 -9.58
CA GLU A 302 6.74 19.71 -8.70
C GLU A 302 6.50 21.01 -9.47
N GLN A 303 7.00 21.09 -10.70
CA GLN A 303 6.89 22.25 -11.58
C GLN A 303 6.34 21.82 -12.95
N PRO A 304 5.06 21.45 -13.02
CA PRO A 304 4.44 21.05 -14.28
C PRO A 304 4.31 22.24 -15.21
N GLN A 305 4.58 22.02 -16.50
CA GLN A 305 4.46 23.03 -17.55
C GLN A 305 3.47 22.58 -18.61
N LEU A 306 2.60 23.50 -19.04
CA LEU A 306 1.70 23.32 -20.16
C LEU A 306 2.11 24.28 -21.27
N ILE A 307 2.50 23.73 -22.42
CA ILE A 307 2.95 24.50 -23.58
C ILE A 307 1.86 24.40 -24.66
N PRO A 308 1.13 25.49 -24.97
CA PRO A 308 0.10 25.47 -26.00
C PRO A 308 0.68 25.01 -27.34
N VAL A 309 0.00 24.09 -28.01
CA VAL A 309 0.28 23.71 -29.40
C VAL A 309 -0.47 24.69 -30.27
N ALA A 310 0.25 25.46 -31.11
CA ALA A 310 -0.37 26.41 -32.02
C ALA A 310 -1.43 25.69 -32.86
N ALA A 311 -2.67 26.20 -32.83
CA ALA A 311 -3.70 25.70 -33.71
C ALA A 311 -3.19 25.84 -35.16
N PRO A 312 -3.31 24.80 -36.00
CA PRO A 312 -3.00 24.96 -37.42
C PRO A 312 -3.83 26.13 -37.93
N ALA A 313 -3.16 27.14 -38.50
CA ALA A 313 -3.85 28.30 -39.05
C ALA A 313 -4.97 27.78 -39.95
N SER A 314 -6.22 28.14 -39.65
CA SER A 314 -7.35 27.74 -40.48
C SER A 314 -6.97 28.14 -41.91
N PRO A 315 -6.93 27.19 -42.88
CA PRO A 315 -6.54 27.51 -44.24
C PRO A 315 -7.42 28.68 -44.65
N GLY A 316 -6.77 29.83 -44.85
CA GLY A 316 -7.46 31.11 -44.96
C GLY A 316 -8.61 30.91 -45.93
N MET A 317 -9.82 31.30 -45.51
CA MET A 317 -10.93 31.47 -46.44
C MET A 317 -10.36 32.31 -47.57
N GLY A 318 -10.02 31.65 -48.67
CA GLY A 318 -9.54 32.31 -49.86
C GLY A 318 -10.64 33.31 -50.17
N LEU A 319 -10.31 34.60 -50.05
CA LEU A 319 -11.19 35.66 -50.50
C LEU A 319 -11.51 35.29 -51.94
N ASN A 320 -12.71 34.77 -52.16
CA ASN A 320 -13.19 34.45 -53.49
C ASN A 320 -13.29 35.81 -54.18
N PRO A 321 -12.43 36.14 -55.16
CA PRO A 321 -12.53 37.42 -55.83
C PRO A 321 -13.90 37.47 -56.50
N ALA A 322 -14.72 38.43 -56.10
CA ALA A 322 -15.97 38.71 -56.79
C ALA A 322 -15.61 39.13 -58.22
N TYR A 323 -16.05 38.33 -59.19
CA TYR A 323 -16.07 38.67 -60.61
C TYR A 323 -17.40 39.31 -60.96
#